data_AF-A0A6G2DCD8-F1
#
_entry.id   AF-A0A6G2DCD8-F1
#
_cell.length_a   1.000
_cell.length_b   1.000
_cell.length_c   1.000
_cell.angle_alpha   90.00
_cell.angle_beta   90.00
_cell.angle_gamma   90.00
#
_symmetry.space_group_name_H-M   'P 1'
#
loop_
_entity.id
_entity.type
_entity.pdbx_description
1 polymer ?
#
loop_
_entity_poly.entity_id
_entity_poly.type
_entity_poly.pdbx_seq_one_letter_code
_entity_poly.pdbx_strand_id
1 'polypeptide(L)'
;SNLLSYHFSVGGLKSLHVWTFLLAQVLVVGQLLIFQRIEVEFLVYLLGILTFVDLMTLGSVRIRLVEDLKEAQVKQNTQINLLLAENERNRIGQDLHDSLGHTFAMLSVKTDLALQLFQMQAYPQVEKELREIQQISKESMREVRTIVENLKSRTLTSELETVKKMLEIAGIEVETDNQLDTASLTQELESTTSMILLELVTNIIKHAKASKAYLKLERAE
;
A
#
# COMPACT_ATOMS: atom_id res chain seq x y z
N SER A 1 30.46 -11.17 -14.42
CA SER A 1 30.03 -9.76 -14.41
C SER A 1 30.99 -8.91 -15.20
N ASN A 2 30.48 -8.18 -16.19
CA ASN A 2 31.29 -7.35 -17.10
C ASN A 2 31.90 -6.16 -16.35
N LEU A 3 33.20 -5.87 -16.53
CA LEU A 3 33.94 -4.82 -15.80
C LEU A 3 33.31 -3.42 -15.97
N LEU A 4 32.74 -3.14 -17.14
CA LEU A 4 31.96 -1.94 -17.45
C LEU A 4 30.80 -1.69 -16.50
N SER A 5 30.13 -2.77 -16.08
CA SER A 5 28.94 -2.73 -15.24
C SER A 5 29.24 -2.50 -13.77
N TYR A 6 30.42 -2.93 -13.31
CA TYR A 6 30.79 -2.88 -11.89
C TYR A 6 31.47 -1.57 -11.52
N HIS A 7 32.29 -1.00 -12.41
CA HIS A 7 33.10 0.17 -12.09
C HIS A 7 32.48 1.51 -12.51
N PHE A 8 31.67 1.50 -13.58
CA PHE A 8 30.99 2.69 -14.09
C PHE A 8 29.48 2.43 -13.99
N SER A 9 28.76 3.21 -13.17
CA SER A 9 27.30 3.07 -13.06
C SER A 9 26.65 3.47 -14.38
N VAL A 10 26.53 2.52 -15.31
CA VAL A 10 25.90 2.74 -16.61
C VAL A 10 24.39 2.88 -16.40
N GLY A 11 23.93 4.11 -16.14
CA GLY A 11 22.52 4.44 -15.90
C GLY A 11 21.62 4.37 -17.15
N GLY A 12 22.12 3.88 -18.29
CA GLY A 12 21.32 3.71 -19.50
C GLY A 12 22.15 3.56 -20.79
N LEU A 13 21.47 3.18 -21.87
CA LEU A 13 22.04 2.99 -23.21
C LEU A 13 22.67 4.26 -23.81
N LYS A 14 22.25 5.44 -23.33
CA LYS A 14 22.81 6.74 -23.73
C LYS A 14 23.99 7.20 -22.86
N SER A 15 24.47 6.36 -21.94
CA SER A 15 25.62 6.73 -21.11
C SER A 15 26.84 6.95 -21.99
N LEU A 16 27.56 8.05 -21.73
CA LEU A 16 28.80 8.41 -22.43
C LEU A 16 29.80 7.23 -22.45
N HIS A 17 29.81 6.43 -21.38
CA HIS A 17 30.67 5.27 -21.19
C HIS A 17 30.38 4.12 -22.17
N VAL A 18 29.13 3.93 -22.58
CA VAL A 18 28.76 2.93 -23.59
C VAL A 18 29.28 3.36 -24.96
N TRP A 19 29.12 4.65 -25.29
CA TRP A 19 29.59 5.20 -26.55
C TRP A 19 31.12 5.25 -26.66
N THR A 20 31.83 5.63 -25.59
CA THR A 20 33.31 5.61 -25.60
C THR A 20 33.85 4.19 -25.68
N PHE A 21 33.18 3.21 -25.07
CA PHE A 21 33.55 1.80 -25.18
C PHE A 21 33.36 1.25 -26.60
N LEU A 22 32.19 1.48 -27.22
CA LEU A 22 31.93 1.07 -28.60
C LEU A 22 32.92 1.74 -29.58
N LEU A 23 33.21 3.03 -29.37
CA LEU A 23 34.18 3.75 -30.20
C LEU A 23 35.60 3.18 -30.04
N ALA A 24 36.00 2.80 -28.82
CA ALA A 24 37.28 2.14 -28.58
C ALA A 24 37.37 0.78 -29.28
N GLN A 25 36.30 -0.02 -29.27
CA GLN A 25 36.25 -1.29 -30.01
C GLN A 25 36.46 -1.07 -31.52
N VAL A 26 35.75 -0.10 -32.10
CA VAL A 26 35.89 0.25 -33.53
C VAL A 26 37.31 0.71 -33.85
N LEU A 27 37.92 1.53 -32.99
CA LEU A 27 39.32 1.97 -33.17
C LEU A 27 40.31 0.80 -33.10
N VAL A 28 40.16 -0.11 -32.14
CA VAL A 28 41.04 -1.28 -31.98
C VAL A 28 40.93 -2.20 -33.19
N VAL A 29 39.70 -2.54 -33.61
CA VAL A 29 39.47 -3.38 -34.80
C VAL A 29 39.97 -2.69 -36.07
N GLY A 30 39.74 -1.39 -36.22
CA GLY A 30 40.20 -0.60 -37.35
C GLY A 30 41.73 -0.52 -37.45
N GLN A 31 42.41 -0.28 -36.33
CA GLN A 31 43.88 -0.26 -36.29
C GLN A 31 44.47 -1.64 -36.65
N LEU A 32 43.89 -2.71 -36.10
CA LEU A 32 44.30 -4.09 -36.38
C LEU A 32 44.20 -4.42 -37.88
N LEU A 33 43.13 -4.00 -38.55
CA LEU A 33 42.94 -4.19 -39.99
C LEU A 33 43.91 -3.39 -40.88
N ILE A 34 44.32 -2.19 -40.44
CA ILE A 34 45.18 -1.29 -41.23
C ILE A 34 46.67 -1.64 -41.07
N PHE A 35 47.11 -1.99 -39.86
CA PHE A 35 48.54 -2.11 -39.53
C PHE A 35 49.06 -3.55 -39.50
N GLN A 36 48.21 -4.57 -39.49
CA GLN A 36 48.62 -5.98 -39.42
C GLN A 36 47.98 -6.86 -40.49
N ARG A 37 48.74 -7.82 -41.02
CA ARG A 37 48.23 -8.92 -41.86
C ARG A 37 47.64 -9.99 -40.94
N ILE A 38 46.39 -9.78 -40.51
CA ILE A 38 45.71 -10.66 -39.56
C ILE A 38 45.02 -11.82 -40.30
N GLU A 39 45.10 -13.03 -39.75
CA GLU A 39 44.36 -14.20 -40.22
C GLU A 39 42.85 -14.05 -39.98
N VAL A 40 42.04 -14.52 -40.93
CA VAL A 40 40.57 -14.38 -40.87
C VAL A 40 39.99 -15.04 -39.61
N GLU A 41 40.56 -16.16 -39.17
CA GLU A 41 40.12 -16.89 -37.97
C GLU A 41 40.24 -16.05 -36.69
N PHE A 42 41.35 -15.32 -36.54
CA PHE A 42 41.57 -14.43 -35.40
C PHE A 42 40.56 -13.28 -35.38
N LEU A 43 40.25 -12.72 -36.54
CA LEU A 43 39.27 -11.64 -36.67
C LEU A 43 37.85 -12.10 -36.31
N VAL A 44 37.47 -13.31 -36.73
CA VAL A 44 36.17 -13.92 -36.37
C VAL A 44 36.07 -14.14 -34.86
N TYR A 45 37.13 -14.64 -34.23
CA TYR A 45 37.16 -14.86 -32.77
C TYR A 45 37.06 -13.54 -31.99
N LEU A 46 37.79 -12.51 -32.42
CA LEU A 46 37.74 -11.17 -31.81
C LEU A 46 36.33 -10.57 -31.89
N LEU A 47 35.70 -10.61 -33.08
CA LEU A 47 34.32 -10.11 -33.25
C LEU A 47 33.31 -10.91 -32.41
N GLY A 48 33.50 -12.22 -32.27
CA GLY A 48 32.68 -13.06 -31.38
C GLY A 48 32.77 -12.63 -29.92
N ILE A 49 33.97 -12.33 -29.42
CA ILE A 49 34.15 -11.82 -28.04
C ILE A 49 33.50 -10.44 -27.88
N LEU A 50 33.72 -9.51 -28.83
CA LEU A 50 33.16 -8.17 -28.75
C LEU A 50 31.62 -8.19 -28.75
N THR A 51 31.01 -8.95 -29.66
CA THR A 51 29.54 -9.10 -29.72
C THR A 51 28.97 -9.74 -28.45
N PHE A 52 29.66 -10.73 -27.86
CA PHE A 52 29.26 -11.32 -26.59
C PHE A 52 29.34 -10.32 -25.43
N VAL A 53 30.42 -9.55 -25.34
CA VAL A 53 30.63 -8.51 -24.32
C VAL A 53 29.57 -7.41 -24.45
N ASP A 54 29.22 -7.00 -25.68
CA ASP A 54 28.19 -6.00 -25.93
C ASP A 54 26.82 -6.52 -25.51
N LEU A 55 26.47 -7.75 -25.91
CA LEU A 55 25.18 -8.36 -25.54
C LEU A 55 25.01 -8.47 -24.02
N MET A 56 26.07 -8.90 -23.31
CA MET A 56 26.09 -8.97 -21.85
C MET A 56 25.94 -7.59 -21.20
N THR A 57 26.57 -6.56 -21.77
CA THR A 57 26.47 -5.18 -21.28
C THR A 57 25.05 -4.64 -21.45
N LEU A 58 24.48 -4.80 -22.64
CA LEU A 58 23.11 -4.37 -22.96
C LEU A 58 22.08 -5.09 -22.08
N GLY A 59 22.24 -6.40 -21.88
CA GLY A 59 21.39 -7.20 -20.99
C GLY A 59 21.44 -6.71 -19.54
N SER A 60 22.64 -6.45 -19.02
CA SER A 60 22.83 -5.97 -17.65
C SER A 60 22.23 -4.56 -17.43
N VAL A 61 22.31 -3.67 -18.42
CA VAL A 61 21.68 -2.34 -18.37
C VAL A 61 20.16 -2.45 -18.41
N ARG A 62 19.61 -3.35 -19.25
CA ARG A 62 18.17 -3.60 -19.33
C ARG A 62 17.60 -4.12 -18.01
N ILE A 63 18.28 -5.06 -17.36
CA ILE A 63 17.86 -5.63 -16.08
C ILE A 63 17.80 -4.54 -15.00
N ARG A 64 18.86 -3.74 -14.86
CA ARG A 64 18.89 -2.62 -13.91
C ARG A 64 17.78 -1.61 -14.14
N LEU A 65 17.56 -1.21 -15.40
CA LEU A 65 16.49 -0.28 -15.73
C LEU A 65 15.10 -0.82 -15.34
N VAL A 66 14.86 -2.12 -15.54
CA VAL A 66 13.59 -2.75 -15.14
C VAL A 66 13.46 -2.82 -13.61
N GLU A 67 14.55 -3.09 -12.89
CA GLU A 67 14.57 -3.08 -11.42
C GLU A 67 14.29 -1.67 -10.87
N ASP A 68 14.96 -0.64 -11.38
CA ASP A 68 14.76 0.76 -10.99
C ASP A 68 13.31 1.22 -11.23
N LEU A 69 12.74 0.85 -12.38
CA LEU A 69 11.34 1.15 -12.70
C LEU A 69 10.37 0.43 -11.76
N LYS A 70 10.63 -0.83 -11.42
CA LYS A 70 9.82 -1.58 -10.45
C LYS A 70 9.89 -0.96 -9.06
N GLU A 71 11.08 -0.57 -8.60
CA GLU A 71 11.24 0.11 -7.32
C GLU A 71 10.49 1.45 -7.27
N ALA A 72 10.59 2.25 -8.33
CA ALA A 72 9.85 3.51 -8.45
C ALA A 72 8.33 3.28 -8.41
N GLN A 73 7.84 2.25 -9.11
CA GLN A 73 6.43 1.90 -9.13
C GLN A 73 5.93 1.42 -7.75
N VAL A 74 6.73 0.61 -7.04
CA VAL A 74 6.41 0.18 -5.67
C VAL A 74 6.32 1.38 -4.73
N LYS A 75 7.30 2.31 -4.79
CA LYS A 75 7.27 3.54 -3.99
C LYS A 75 6.03 4.38 -4.30
N GLN A 76 5.70 4.56 -5.57
CA GLN A 76 4.51 5.31 -5.98
C GLN A 76 3.22 4.65 -5.48
N ASN A 77 3.09 3.32 -5.60
CA ASN A 77 1.94 2.58 -5.08
C ASN A 77 1.81 2.72 -3.55
N THR A 78 2.92 2.66 -2.81
CA THR A 78 2.88 2.88 -1.35
C THR A 78 2.41 4.29 -0.98
N GLN A 79 2.84 5.30 -1.72
CA GLN A 79 2.39 6.69 -1.51
C GLN A 79 0.91 6.85 -1.82
N ILE A 80 0.42 6.28 -2.93
CA ILE A 80 -1.00 6.29 -3.29
C ILE A 80 -1.83 5.63 -2.18
N ASN A 81 -1.41 4.48 -1.68
CA ASN A 81 -2.14 3.80 -0.60
C ASN A 81 -2.19 4.62 0.70
N LEU A 82 -1.11 5.31 1.06
CA LEU A 82 -1.10 6.22 2.21
C LEU A 82 -2.04 7.40 2.01
N LEU A 83 -2.01 8.03 0.83
CA LEU A 83 -2.89 9.15 0.49
C LEU A 83 -4.36 8.73 0.48
N LEU A 84 -4.67 7.54 -0.05
CA LEU A 84 -6.03 6.99 -0.02
C LEU A 84 -6.51 6.77 1.42
N ALA A 85 -5.66 6.21 2.28
CA ALA A 85 -5.99 6.00 3.69
C ALA A 85 -6.22 7.32 4.44
N GLU A 86 -5.39 8.34 4.17
CA GLU A 86 -5.54 9.67 4.77
C GLU A 86 -6.80 10.40 4.26
N ASN A 87 -7.07 10.31 2.96
CA ASN A 87 -8.26 10.91 2.35
C ASN A 87 -9.55 10.29 2.95
N GLU A 88 -9.58 8.97 3.09
CA GLU A 88 -10.72 8.28 3.68
C GLU A 88 -10.92 8.69 5.15
N ARG A 89 -9.84 8.79 5.93
CA ARG A 89 -9.89 9.33 7.31
C ARG A 89 -10.46 10.75 7.36
N ASN A 90 -10.06 11.63 6.44
CA ASN A 90 -10.55 13.00 6.38
C ASN A 90 -12.04 13.05 5.98
N ARG A 91 -12.45 12.26 4.98
CA ARG A 91 -13.84 12.13 4.55
C ARG A 91 -14.74 11.69 5.71
N ILE A 92 -14.33 10.67 6.45
CA ILE A 92 -15.01 10.18 7.66
C ILE A 92 -15.13 11.28 8.73
N GLY A 93 -14.04 12.01 8.98
CA GLY A 93 -14.03 13.11 9.93
C GLY A 93 -15.03 14.21 9.56
N GLN A 94 -15.17 14.48 8.26
CA GLN A 94 -16.15 15.42 7.72
C GLN A 94 -17.58 14.89 7.87
N ASP A 95 -17.86 13.64 7.50
CA ASP A 95 -19.19 13.01 7.66
C ASP A 95 -19.64 13.03 9.13
N LEU A 96 -18.72 12.74 10.07
CA LEU A 96 -18.97 12.86 11.51
C LEU A 96 -19.27 14.30 11.94
N HIS A 97 -18.47 15.25 11.47
CA HIS A 97 -18.65 16.67 11.79
C HIS A 97 -20.01 17.19 11.29
N ASP A 98 -20.42 16.81 10.08
CA ASP A 98 -21.67 17.29 9.50
C ASP A 98 -22.88 16.68 10.22
N SER A 99 -22.85 15.38 10.54
CA SER A 99 -23.89 14.72 11.35
C SER A 99 -24.02 15.32 12.76
N LEU A 100 -22.89 15.52 13.46
CA LEU A 100 -22.86 16.14 14.78
C LEU A 100 -23.26 17.62 14.75
N GLY A 101 -22.82 18.37 13.73
CA GLY A 101 -23.13 19.78 13.55
C GLY A 101 -24.64 20.02 13.39
N HIS A 102 -25.31 19.21 12.57
CA HIS A 102 -26.76 19.26 12.44
C HIS A 102 -27.49 18.93 13.74
N THR A 103 -27.03 17.89 14.45
CA THR A 103 -27.61 17.50 15.74
C THR A 103 -27.48 18.61 16.78
N PHE A 104 -26.29 19.21 16.92
CA PHE A 104 -26.06 20.28 17.90
C PHE A 104 -26.84 21.55 17.57
N ALA A 105 -26.97 21.90 16.29
CA ALA A 105 -27.81 23.01 15.86
C ALA A 105 -29.29 22.77 16.25
N MET A 106 -29.81 21.56 16.01
CA MET A 106 -31.17 21.19 16.39
C MET A 106 -31.38 21.22 17.91
N LEU A 107 -30.41 20.70 18.68
CA LEU A 107 -30.44 20.75 20.15
C LEU A 107 -30.44 22.19 20.67
N SER A 108 -29.64 23.10 20.08
CA SER A 108 -29.67 24.53 20.43
C SER A 108 -31.06 25.13 20.22
N VAL A 109 -31.65 24.96 19.03
CA VAL A 109 -32.98 25.51 18.72
C VAL A 109 -34.07 24.96 19.65
N LYS A 110 -34.05 23.66 19.94
CA LYS A 110 -35.01 23.05 20.88
C LYS A 110 -34.81 23.51 22.31
N THR A 111 -33.56 23.74 22.72
CA THR A 111 -33.26 24.27 24.05
C THR A 111 -33.77 25.71 24.19
N ASP A 112 -33.58 26.55 23.17
CA ASP A 112 -34.14 27.91 23.14
C ASP A 112 -35.68 27.90 23.22
N LEU A 113 -36.33 27.00 22.47
CA LEU A 113 -37.78 26.81 22.54
C LEU A 113 -38.23 26.37 23.94
N ALA A 114 -37.54 25.41 24.55
CA ALA A 114 -37.85 24.96 25.91
C ALA A 114 -37.71 26.11 26.94
N LEU A 115 -36.69 26.96 26.80
CA LEU A 115 -36.50 28.15 27.64
C LEU A 115 -37.62 29.17 27.45
N GLN A 116 -38.05 29.43 26.21
CA GLN A 116 -39.18 30.32 25.92
C GLN A 116 -40.48 29.79 26.52
N LEU A 117 -40.78 28.50 26.34
CA LEU A 117 -41.95 27.84 26.90
C LEU A 117 -41.95 27.86 28.44
N PHE A 118 -40.76 27.74 29.06
CA PHE A 118 -40.60 27.86 30.50
C PHE A 118 -40.92 29.27 30.99
N GLN A 119 -40.46 30.31 30.29
CA GLN A 119 -40.80 31.71 30.60
C GLN A 119 -42.31 31.97 30.47
N MET A 120 -42.99 31.30 29.53
CA MET A 120 -44.44 31.36 29.33
C MET A 120 -45.23 30.49 30.32
N GLN A 121 -44.57 29.81 31.28
CA GLN A 121 -45.19 28.89 32.25
C GLN A 121 -45.94 27.72 31.60
N ALA A 122 -45.60 27.37 30.35
CA ALA A 122 -46.19 26.27 29.59
C ALA A 122 -45.52 24.92 29.93
N TYR A 123 -45.50 24.56 31.22
CA TYR A 123 -44.73 23.41 31.74
C TYR A 123 -44.95 22.07 31.00
N PRO A 124 -46.18 21.70 30.56
CA PRO A 124 -46.37 20.46 29.80
C PRO A 124 -45.61 20.44 28.47
N GLN A 125 -45.46 21.60 27.82
CA GLN A 125 -44.75 21.74 26.55
C GLN A 125 -43.23 21.74 26.77
N VAL A 126 -42.77 22.31 27.88
CA VAL A 126 -41.36 22.23 28.32
C VAL A 126 -40.95 20.77 28.56
N GLU A 127 -41.78 20.00 29.28
CA GLU A 127 -41.48 18.58 29.54
C GLU A 127 -41.36 17.79 28.22
N LYS A 128 -42.23 18.08 27.25
CA LYS A 128 -42.17 17.47 25.92
C LYS A 128 -40.85 17.77 25.20
N GLU A 129 -40.45 19.04 25.12
CA GLU A 129 -39.19 19.42 24.46
C GLU A 129 -37.96 18.83 25.16
N LEU A 130 -37.95 18.79 26.50
CA LEU A 130 -36.85 18.17 27.26
C LEU A 130 -36.74 16.66 27.00
N ARG A 131 -37.86 15.95 26.85
CA ARG A 131 -37.87 14.52 26.49
C ARG A 131 -37.36 14.30 25.07
N GLU A 132 -37.75 15.15 24.12
CA GLU A 132 -37.24 15.09 22.74
C GLU A 132 -35.74 15.38 22.68
N ILE A 133 -35.25 16.40 23.40
CA ILE A 133 -33.82 16.69 23.56
C ILE A 133 -33.07 15.48 24.11
N GLN A 134 -33.60 14.83 25.15
CA GLN A 134 -32.99 13.64 25.75
C GLN A 134 -32.95 12.47 24.75
N GLN A 135 -34.00 12.28 23.96
CA GLN A 135 -34.07 11.22 22.95
C GLN A 135 -33.06 11.47 21.84
N ILE A 136 -33.06 12.66 21.23
CA ILE A 136 -32.12 13.06 20.18
C ILE A 136 -30.68 12.88 20.66
N SER A 137 -30.35 13.35 21.87
CA SER A 137 -29.01 13.19 22.44
C SER A 137 -28.58 11.72 22.56
N LYS A 138 -29.48 10.83 23.00
CA LYS A 138 -29.21 9.39 23.10
C LYS A 138 -29.05 8.73 21.73
N GLU A 139 -29.89 9.06 20.78
CA GLU A 139 -29.84 8.53 19.41
C GLU A 139 -28.53 8.96 18.72
N SER A 140 -28.17 10.23 18.80
CA SER A 140 -26.92 10.74 18.21
C SER A 140 -25.68 10.15 18.88
N MET A 141 -25.68 9.95 20.20
CA MET A 141 -24.58 9.25 20.88
C MET A 141 -24.46 7.79 20.43
N ARG A 142 -25.59 7.12 20.17
CA ARG A 142 -25.60 5.76 19.63
C ARG A 142 -25.07 5.73 18.20
N GLU A 143 -25.48 6.68 17.36
CA GLU A 143 -25.02 6.79 15.97
C GLU A 143 -23.51 7.06 15.90
N VAL A 144 -22.99 8.01 16.68
CA VAL A 144 -21.55 8.27 16.81
C VAL A 144 -20.82 7.03 17.29
N ARG A 145 -21.36 6.32 18.29
CA ARG A 145 -20.78 5.08 18.80
C ARG A 145 -20.73 4.01 17.71
N THR A 146 -21.80 3.82 16.93
CA THR A 146 -21.83 2.87 15.81
C THR A 146 -20.85 3.26 14.71
N ILE A 147 -20.73 4.55 14.36
CA ILE A 147 -19.74 5.01 13.39
C ILE A 147 -18.33 4.77 13.92
N VAL A 148 -18.02 5.16 15.16
CA VAL A 148 -16.71 4.92 15.79
C VAL A 148 -16.41 3.43 15.94
N GLU A 149 -17.41 2.61 16.27
CA GLU A 149 -17.28 1.16 16.32
C GLU A 149 -16.98 0.61 14.93
N ASN A 150 -17.69 1.01 13.87
CA ASN A 150 -17.40 0.63 12.48
C ASN A 150 -16.02 1.12 12.00
N LEU A 151 -15.55 2.27 12.49
CA LEU A 151 -14.21 2.79 12.21
C LEU A 151 -13.11 2.04 12.97
N LYS A 152 -13.42 1.56 14.17
CA LYS A 152 -12.52 0.73 14.99
C LYS A 152 -12.59 -0.75 14.62
N SER A 153 -13.69 -1.20 14.04
CA SER A 153 -13.93 -2.60 13.66
C SER A 153 -13.58 -2.84 12.20
N ARG A 154 -12.29 -2.66 11.88
CA ARG A 154 -11.65 -3.65 11.02
C ARG A 154 -11.63 -4.95 11.84
N THR A 155 -12.74 -5.66 11.81
CA THR A 155 -12.86 -6.94 12.52
C THR A 155 -11.80 -7.88 11.98
N LEU A 156 -11.26 -8.75 12.83
CA LEU A 156 -10.29 -9.75 12.41
C LEU A 156 -10.84 -10.58 11.23
N THR A 157 -12.15 -10.83 11.24
CA THR A 157 -12.89 -11.50 10.17
C THR A 157 -12.88 -10.73 8.85
N SER A 158 -13.18 -9.42 8.86
CA SER A 158 -13.17 -8.61 7.63
C SER A 158 -11.76 -8.41 7.08
N GLU A 159 -10.76 -8.34 7.97
CA GLU A 159 -9.36 -8.29 7.53
C GLU A 159 -8.88 -9.63 6.99
N LEU A 160 -9.27 -10.76 7.58
CA LEU A 160 -8.92 -12.07 7.04
C LEU A 160 -9.41 -12.25 5.59
N GLU A 161 -10.63 -11.82 5.29
CA GLU A 161 -11.18 -11.83 3.92
C GLU A 161 -10.40 -10.91 2.96
N THR A 162 -9.99 -9.74 3.44
CA THR A 162 -9.20 -8.78 2.67
C THR A 162 -7.82 -9.34 2.33
N VAL A 163 -7.18 -9.92 3.32
CA VAL A 163 -5.85 -10.52 3.25
C VAL A 163 -5.86 -11.77 2.35
N LYS A 164 -6.93 -12.58 2.42
CA LYS A 164 -7.15 -13.71 1.52
C LYS A 164 -7.19 -13.28 0.05
N LYS A 165 -7.98 -12.25 -0.27
CA LYS A 165 -8.05 -11.67 -1.62
C LYS A 165 -6.70 -11.12 -2.09
N MET A 166 -5.92 -10.49 -1.20
CA MET A 166 -4.59 -9.99 -1.57
C MET A 166 -3.65 -11.12 -1.99
N LEU A 167 -3.67 -12.26 -1.29
CA LEU A 167 -2.88 -13.45 -1.64
C LEU A 167 -3.34 -14.07 -2.96
N GLU A 168 -4.66 -14.19 -3.17
CA GLU A 168 -5.24 -14.69 -4.42
C GLU A 168 -4.84 -13.81 -5.62
N ILE A 169 -4.92 -12.48 -5.49
CA ILE A 169 -4.49 -11.52 -6.53
C ILE A 169 -2.99 -11.64 -6.82
N ALA A 170 -2.19 -11.94 -5.79
CA ALA A 170 -0.75 -12.19 -5.92
C ALA A 170 -0.43 -13.57 -6.54
N GLY A 171 -1.45 -14.39 -6.85
CA GLY A 171 -1.28 -15.73 -7.41
C GLY A 171 -0.81 -16.78 -6.39
N ILE A 172 -1.02 -16.52 -5.09
CA ILE A 172 -0.63 -17.39 -3.99
C ILE A 172 -1.88 -18.14 -3.52
N GLU A 173 -1.85 -19.47 -3.56
CA GLU A 173 -2.94 -20.31 -3.07
C GLU A 173 -3.00 -20.18 -1.53
N VAL A 174 -4.18 -19.85 -0.98
CA VAL A 174 -4.31 -19.57 0.45
C VAL A 174 -5.29 -20.54 1.11
N GLU A 175 -4.84 -21.14 2.20
CA GLU A 175 -5.66 -21.94 3.12
C GLU A 175 -5.75 -21.21 4.47
N THR A 176 -6.95 -21.13 5.01
CA THR A 176 -7.24 -20.41 6.26
C THR A 176 -7.88 -21.33 7.27
N ASP A 177 -7.31 -21.41 8.47
CA ASP A 177 -7.84 -22.10 9.64
C ASP A 177 -7.98 -21.09 10.78
N ASN A 178 -9.22 -20.65 11.04
CA ASN A 178 -9.52 -19.67 12.07
C ASN A 178 -10.29 -20.35 13.22
N GLN A 179 -9.60 -20.56 14.34
CA GLN A 179 -10.15 -21.16 15.56
C GLN A 179 -10.38 -20.10 16.66
N LEU A 180 -10.18 -18.81 16.36
CA LEU A 180 -10.47 -17.74 17.31
C LEU A 180 -11.97 -17.44 17.33
N ASP A 181 -12.58 -17.58 18.50
CA ASP A 181 -13.92 -17.05 18.74
C ASP A 181 -13.83 -15.54 18.93
N THR A 182 -14.25 -14.79 17.91
CA THR A 182 -14.24 -13.31 17.90
C THR A 182 -15.09 -12.70 19.01
N ALA A 183 -16.07 -13.43 19.57
CA ALA A 183 -16.87 -12.96 20.70
C ALA A 183 -16.08 -12.92 22.03
N SER A 184 -14.95 -13.62 22.10
CA SER A 184 -14.14 -13.78 23.31
C SER A 184 -12.89 -12.87 23.32
N LEU A 185 -12.62 -12.12 22.24
CA LEU A 185 -11.44 -11.26 22.09
C LEU A 185 -11.73 -9.82 22.52
N THR A 186 -10.80 -9.22 23.26
CA THR A 186 -10.83 -7.78 23.53
C THR A 186 -10.51 -6.99 22.26
N GLN A 187 -11.14 -5.83 22.06
CA GLN A 187 -10.97 -5.03 20.85
C GLN A 187 -9.52 -4.59 20.56
N GLU A 188 -8.71 -4.39 21.60
CA GLU A 188 -7.28 -4.07 21.47
C GLU A 188 -6.48 -5.26 20.89
N LEU A 189 -6.80 -6.47 21.34
CA LEU A 189 -6.23 -7.71 20.80
C LEU A 189 -6.65 -7.91 19.35
N GLU A 190 -7.94 -7.73 19.04
CA GLU A 190 -8.45 -7.88 17.67
C GLU A 190 -7.76 -6.93 16.67
N SER A 191 -7.60 -5.66 17.06
CA SER A 191 -6.90 -4.66 16.24
C SER A 191 -5.41 -4.99 16.07
N THR A 192 -4.73 -5.39 17.15
CA THR A 192 -3.31 -5.75 17.12
C THR A 192 -3.07 -7.00 16.27
N THR A 193 -3.89 -8.03 16.43
CA THR A 193 -3.82 -9.25 15.61
C THR A 193 -4.10 -8.96 14.14
N SER A 194 -5.06 -8.09 13.83
CA SER A 194 -5.35 -7.67 12.45
C SER A 194 -4.17 -6.94 11.81
N MET A 195 -3.49 -6.07 12.57
CA MET A 195 -2.29 -5.37 12.10
C MET A 195 -1.14 -6.34 11.84
N ILE A 196 -0.92 -7.30 12.74
CA ILE A 196 0.09 -8.35 12.58
C ILE A 196 -0.21 -9.21 11.33
N LEU A 197 -1.47 -9.62 11.14
CA LEU A 197 -1.90 -10.43 10.01
C LEU A 197 -1.61 -9.72 8.67
N LEU A 198 -1.96 -8.44 8.57
CA LEU A 198 -1.75 -7.65 7.35
C LEU A 198 -0.25 -7.49 7.03
N GLU A 199 0.57 -7.24 8.04
CA GLU A 199 2.01 -7.09 7.87
C GLU A 199 2.67 -8.42 7.45
N LEU A 200 2.27 -9.54 8.07
CA LEU A 200 2.74 -10.88 7.69
C LEU A 200 2.42 -11.20 6.23
N VAL A 201 1.20 -10.95 5.78
CA VAL A 201 0.82 -11.20 4.38
C VAL A 201 1.49 -10.25 3.41
N THR A 202 1.64 -8.98 3.78
CA THR A 202 2.42 -8.03 2.99
C THR A 202 3.86 -8.53 2.81
N ASN A 203 4.47 -9.09 3.85
CA ASN A 203 5.80 -9.67 3.79
C ASN A 203 5.85 -10.93 2.93
N ILE A 204 4.84 -11.80 2.99
CA ILE A 204 4.73 -12.97 2.09
C ILE A 204 4.70 -12.53 0.63
N ILE A 205 3.82 -11.59 0.29
CA ILE A 205 3.64 -11.10 -1.09
C ILE A 205 4.91 -10.43 -1.61
N LYS A 206 5.57 -9.60 -0.78
CA LYS A 206 6.75 -8.84 -1.22
C LYS A 206 8.04 -9.67 -1.26
N HIS A 207 8.21 -10.59 -0.31
CA HIS A 207 9.54 -11.17 -0.04
C HIS A 207 9.59 -12.69 -0.14
N ALA A 208 8.50 -13.41 0.16
CA ALA A 208 8.57 -14.86 0.31
C ALA A 208 8.64 -15.64 -1.01
N LYS A 209 8.20 -15.06 -2.15
CA LYS A 209 8.04 -15.76 -3.44
C LYS A 209 7.30 -17.11 -3.29
N ALA A 210 6.36 -17.17 -2.36
CA ALA A 210 5.63 -18.39 -2.03
C ALA A 210 4.54 -18.67 -3.07
N SER A 211 4.30 -19.94 -3.39
CA SER A 211 3.16 -20.37 -4.23
C SER A 211 1.94 -20.78 -3.41
N LYS A 212 2.13 -21.06 -2.11
CA LYS A 212 1.06 -21.39 -1.16
C LYS A 212 1.30 -20.69 0.17
N ALA A 213 0.22 -20.28 0.84
CA ALA A 213 0.25 -19.70 2.18
C ALA A 213 -0.82 -20.35 3.07
N TYR A 214 -0.44 -20.69 4.31
CA TYR A 214 -1.35 -21.23 5.31
C TYR A 214 -1.48 -20.23 6.47
N LEU A 215 -2.69 -19.75 6.71
CA LEU A 215 -2.99 -18.80 7.78
C LEU A 215 -3.74 -19.53 8.90
N LYS A 216 -3.08 -19.70 10.04
CA LYS A 216 -3.69 -20.30 11.25
C LYS A 216 -3.82 -19.26 12.35
N LEU A 217 -5.03 -19.14 12.89
CA LEU A 217 -5.36 -18.24 13.99
C LEU A 217 -5.89 -19.09 15.15
N GLU A 218 -5.10 -19.22 16.22
CA GLU A 218 -5.46 -19.99 17.41
C GLU A 218 -5.11 -19.22 18.69
N ARG A 219 -5.84 -19.50 19.77
CA ARG A 219 -5.51 -18.98 21.09
C ARG A 219 -4.38 -19.83 21.68
N ALA A 220 -3.25 -19.21 21.99
CA ALA A 220 -2.18 -19.88 22.72
C ALA A 220 -2.65 -20.20 24.15
N GLU A 221 -2.42 -21.43 24.61
CA GLU A 221 -2.65 -21.88 25.99
C GLU A 221 -1.66 -21.26 26.97
#